data_AF-A0A5B2TQ11-F1
#
_entry.id   AF-A0A5B2TQ11-F1
#
_cell.length_a   1.000
_cell.length_b   1.000
_cell.length_c   1.000
_cell.angle_alpha   90.00
_cell.angle_beta   90.00
_cell.angle_gamma   90.00
#
_symmetry.space_group_name_H-M   'P 1'
#
loop_
_entity.id
_entity.type
_entity.pdbx_description
1 polymer ?
#
loop_
_entity_poly.entity_id
_entity_poly.type
_entity_poly.pdbx_seq_one_letter_code
_entity_poly.pdbx_strand_id
1 'polypeptide(L)'
;MSQDKKNIYILNIRKLLKNNWVVTVIGGVLSVLVLRLIDSFFIDDFLWDGIKSGLNAVMGFFNNEYSVKLYFLILLPILGIAALIGILYLISLFRPKANKESRFENPDWDVYRRDVFDGIQYRWGYSLNRGSTNIINIMAYCNKCSCSLVDHICPNCKTDYNTYMPGTPNLKHPSEVEALIIHRIENNLFERPVGL
;
A
#
# COMPACT_ATOMS: atom_id res chain seq x y z
N MET A 1 26.91 16.18 -20.76
CA MET A 1 27.13 15.17 -19.70
C MET A 1 26.04 14.11 -19.84
N SER A 2 26.39 12.93 -20.39
CA SER A 2 25.46 11.94 -20.98
C SER A 2 24.47 11.33 -19.98
N GLN A 3 23.22 11.12 -20.42
CA GLN A 3 22.16 10.39 -19.70
C GLN A 3 22.61 9.00 -19.24
N ASP A 4 23.56 8.38 -19.94
CA ASP A 4 24.11 7.07 -19.57
C ASP A 4 24.81 7.10 -18.22
N LYS A 5 25.49 8.21 -17.88
CA LYS A 5 26.15 8.33 -16.57
C LYS A 5 25.12 8.37 -15.44
N LYS A 6 23.98 9.05 -15.61
CA LYS A 6 22.91 9.11 -14.60
C LYS A 6 22.31 7.73 -14.31
N ASN A 7 22.10 6.92 -15.35
CA ASN A 7 21.51 5.58 -15.20
C ASN A 7 22.45 4.62 -14.44
N ILE A 8 23.77 4.73 -14.65
CA ILE A 8 24.78 3.94 -13.93
C ILE A 8 24.78 4.27 -12.43
N TYR A 9 24.64 5.56 -12.06
CA TYR A 9 24.57 5.95 -10.64
C TYR A 9 23.30 5.45 -9.95
N ILE A 10 22.14 5.53 -10.61
CA ILE A 10 20.86 5.08 -10.03
C ILE A 10 20.85 3.57 -9.79
N LEU A 11 21.42 2.79 -10.71
CA LEU A 11 21.54 1.34 -10.58
C LEU A 11 22.44 0.94 -9.40
N ASN A 12 23.56 1.63 -9.21
CA ASN A 12 24.46 1.37 -8.08
C ASN A 12 23.84 1.73 -6.72
N ILE A 13 23.08 2.82 -6.63
CA ILE A 13 22.39 3.20 -5.38
C ILE A 13 21.32 2.17 -5.01
N ARG A 14 20.53 1.67 -5.98
CA ARG A 14 19.54 0.62 -5.73
C ARG A 14 20.18 -0.68 -5.23
N LYS A 15 21.38 -1.02 -5.72
CA LYS A 15 22.12 -2.20 -5.25
C LYS A 15 22.63 -2.02 -3.82
N LEU A 16 23.07 -0.82 -3.45
CA LEU A 16 23.49 -0.48 -2.08
C LEU A 16 22.31 -0.49 -1.09
N LEU A 17 21.13 0.02 -1.49
CA LEU A 17 19.92 0.04 -0.65
C LEU A 17 19.28 -1.35 -0.45
N LYS A 18 19.65 -2.37 -1.22
CA LYS A 18 19.21 -3.76 -0.99
C LYS A 18 20.02 -4.47 0.09
N ASN A 19 21.15 -3.92 0.54
CA ASN A 19 21.94 -4.51 1.60
C ASN A 19 21.40 -4.02 2.96
N ASN A 20 20.77 -4.93 3.71
CA ASN A 20 20.17 -4.62 5.02
C ASN A 20 21.17 -3.97 5.99
N TRP A 21 22.46 -4.30 5.92
CA TRP A 21 23.48 -3.67 6.76
C TRP A 21 23.67 -2.18 6.44
N VAL A 22 23.67 -1.83 5.15
CA VAL A 22 23.87 -0.45 4.71
C VAL A 22 22.67 0.41 5.09
N VAL A 23 21.45 -0.12 4.97
CA VAL A 23 20.22 0.57 5.37
C VAL A 23 20.20 0.84 6.88
N THR A 24 20.58 -0.14 7.69
CA THR A 24 20.61 0.01 9.16
C THR A 24 21.65 1.04 9.60
N VAL A 25 22.84 1.03 9.01
CA VAL A 25 23.90 2.00 9.34
C VAL A 25 23.51 3.42 8.91
N ILE A 26 23.01 3.59 7.68
CA ILE A 26 22.55 4.90 7.19
C ILE A 26 21.36 5.41 8.03
N GLY A 27 20.41 4.53 8.36
CA GLY A 27 19.27 4.87 9.20
C GLY A 27 19.67 5.28 10.62
N GLY A 28 20.65 4.59 11.23
CA GLY A 28 21.20 4.94 12.53
C GLY A 28 21.88 6.32 12.52
N VAL A 29 22.70 6.59 11.51
CA VAL A 29 23.37 7.90 11.35
C VAL A 29 22.35 9.03 11.13
N LEU A 30 21.34 8.81 10.27
CA LEU A 30 20.27 9.78 10.03
C LEU A 30 19.44 10.03 11.29
N SER A 31 19.11 9.00 12.07
CA SER A 31 18.35 9.14 13.31
C SER A 31 19.07 10.04 14.33
N VAL A 32 20.38 9.81 14.53
CA VAL A 32 21.20 10.66 15.43
C VAL A 32 21.29 12.10 14.91
N LEU A 33 21.38 12.29 13.60
CA LEU A 33 21.41 13.62 12.97
C LEU A 33 20.08 14.37 13.15
N VAL A 34 18.95 13.68 12.97
CA VAL A 34 17.61 14.25 13.19
C VAL A 34 17.40 14.57 14.67
N LEU A 35 17.79 13.70 15.59
CA LEU A 35 17.72 13.96 17.03
C LEU A 35 18.57 15.17 17.43
N ARG A 36 19.78 15.30 16.89
CA ARG A 36 20.61 16.50 17.14
C ARG A 36 20.07 17.76 16.51
N LEU A 37 19.42 17.67 15.35
CA LEU A 37 18.74 18.81 14.74
C LEU A 37 17.54 19.23 15.60
N ILE A 38 16.75 18.27 16.10
CA ILE A 38 15.66 18.53 17.03
C ILE A 38 16.21 19.18 18.30
N ASP A 39 17.25 18.63 18.93
CA ASP A 39 17.86 19.25 20.11
C ASP A 39 18.37 20.67 19.83
N SER A 40 18.99 20.90 18.65
CA SER A 40 19.53 22.22 18.30
C SER A 40 18.48 23.26 17.92
N PHE A 41 17.30 22.84 17.45
CA PHE A 41 16.23 23.74 17.01
C PHE A 41 15.10 23.87 18.03
N PHE A 42 14.91 22.89 18.92
CA PHE A 42 13.76 22.81 19.84
C PHE A 42 14.14 22.95 21.32
N ILE A 43 15.43 22.93 21.69
CA ILE A 43 15.90 23.32 23.03
C ILE A 43 16.31 24.80 23.02
N ASP A 44 15.49 25.65 22.43
CA ASP A 44 15.50 27.08 22.76
C ASP A 44 14.40 27.33 23.80
N ASP A 45 14.70 28.21 24.76
CA ASP A 45 13.91 28.57 25.95
C ASP A 45 12.41 28.78 25.68
N PHE A 46 12.02 29.08 24.43
CA PHE A 46 10.65 29.31 24.02
C PHE A 46 9.65 28.19 24.34
N LEU A 47 9.98 26.92 24.07
CA LEU A 47 9.06 25.80 24.39
C LEU A 47 9.05 25.50 25.88
N TRP A 48 10.20 25.62 26.54
CA TRP A 48 10.31 25.35 27.97
C TRP A 48 9.63 26.44 28.81
N ASP A 49 9.72 27.69 28.39
CA ASP A 49 9.00 28.82 28.99
C ASP A 49 7.51 28.75 28.71
N GLY A 50 7.11 28.29 27.52
CA GLY A 50 5.70 28.00 27.21
C GLY A 50 5.13 26.91 28.13
N ILE A 51 5.86 25.81 28.31
CA ILE A 51 5.46 24.70 29.20
C ILE A 51 5.44 25.15 30.67
N LYS A 52 6.47 25.88 31.13
CA LYS A 52 6.53 26.42 32.50
C LYS A 52 5.41 27.42 32.77
N SER A 53 5.14 28.33 31.84
CA SER A 53 4.06 29.30 31.95
C SER A 53 2.71 28.61 32.02
N GLY A 54 2.47 27.59 31.17
CA GLY A 54 1.29 26.75 31.23
C GLY A 54 1.14 26.02 32.57
N LEU A 55 2.21 25.39 33.07
CA LEU A 55 2.21 24.69 34.35
C LEU A 55 1.97 25.63 35.53
N ASN A 56 2.58 26.80 35.55
CA ASN A 56 2.38 27.79 36.61
C ASN A 56 0.95 28.35 36.60
N ALA A 57 0.35 28.56 35.43
CA ALA A 57 -1.05 28.96 35.32
C ALA A 57 -2.01 27.88 35.85
N VAL A 58 -1.73 26.61 35.55
CA VAL A 58 -2.51 25.46 36.05
C VAL A 58 -2.35 25.32 37.57
N MET A 59 -1.14 25.41 38.11
CA MET A 59 -0.88 25.36 39.55
C MET A 59 -1.51 26.54 40.29
N GLY A 60 -1.45 27.75 39.72
CA GLY A 60 -2.12 28.93 40.27
C GLY A 60 -3.65 28.79 40.31
N PHE A 61 -4.23 28.06 39.36
CA PHE A 61 -5.66 27.73 39.38
C PHE A 61 -6.02 26.79 40.55
N PHE A 62 -5.16 25.82 40.89
CA PHE A 62 -5.40 24.91 42.03
C PHE A 62 -5.13 25.55 43.40
N ASN A 63 -4.23 26.52 43.48
CA ASN A 63 -3.90 27.21 44.74
C ASN A 63 -4.91 28.29 45.14
N ASN A 64 -5.80 28.69 44.23
CA ASN A 64 -6.88 29.58 44.57
C ASN A 64 -8.03 28.77 45.20
N GLU A 65 -8.41 29.14 46.42
CA GLU A 65 -9.58 28.60 47.11
C GLU A 65 -10.86 29.07 46.41
N TYR A 66 -11.21 28.40 45.31
CA TYR A 66 -12.48 28.63 44.66
C TYR A 66 -13.55 27.90 45.46
N SER A 67 -14.55 28.63 45.95
CA SER A 67 -15.83 28.04 46.32
C SER A 67 -16.46 27.48 45.04
N VAL A 68 -16.12 26.24 44.68
CA VAL A 68 -16.56 25.61 43.43
C VAL A 68 -18.06 25.42 43.51
N LYS A 69 -18.80 26.35 42.92
CA LYS A 69 -20.26 26.26 42.83
C LYS A 69 -20.60 25.01 42.00
N LEU A 70 -21.63 24.27 42.43
CA LEU A 70 -22.02 22.96 41.88
C LEU A 70 -22.12 22.94 40.34
N TYR A 71 -22.47 24.06 39.70
CA TYR A 71 -22.53 24.15 38.24
C TYR A 71 -21.17 23.91 37.57
N PHE A 72 -20.05 24.26 38.22
CA PHE A 72 -18.71 24.11 37.65
C PHE A 72 -18.30 22.63 37.60
N LEU A 73 -18.72 21.83 38.58
CA LEU A 73 -18.53 20.37 38.60
C LEU A 73 -19.28 19.67 37.46
N ILE A 74 -20.42 20.20 37.04
CA ILE A 74 -21.20 19.67 35.90
C ILE A 74 -20.63 20.19 34.57
N LEU A 75 -20.16 21.44 34.53
CA LEU A 75 -19.63 22.05 33.30
C LEU A 75 -18.30 21.44 32.86
N LEU A 76 -17.44 21.07 33.82
CA LEU A 76 -16.11 20.54 33.56
C LEU A 76 -16.08 19.24 32.72
N PRO A 77 -16.89 18.20 33.01
CA PRO A 77 -16.95 17.00 32.16
C PRO A 77 -17.54 17.29 30.77
N ILE A 78 -18.48 18.23 30.66
CA ILE A 78 -19.05 18.63 29.36
C ILE A 78 -17.97 19.26 28.48
N LEU A 79 -17.17 20.17 29.04
CA LEU A 79 -16.02 20.78 28.35
C LEU A 79 -14.96 19.73 27.98
N GLY A 80 -14.71 18.76 28.86
CA GLY A 80 -13.78 17.65 28.58
C GLY A 80 -14.22 16.80 27.37
N ILE A 81 -15.50 16.44 27.30
CA ILE A 81 -16.06 15.69 26.16
C ILE A 81 -16.02 16.53 24.88
N ALA A 82 -16.38 17.82 24.94
CA ALA A 82 -16.33 18.71 23.79
C ALA A 82 -14.90 18.85 23.24
N ALA A 83 -13.90 19.00 24.12
CA ALA A 83 -12.49 19.04 23.75
C ALA A 83 -12.04 17.72 23.10
N LEU A 84 -12.44 16.57 23.65
CA LEU A 84 -12.12 15.25 23.09
C LEU A 84 -12.69 15.09 21.67
N ILE A 85 -13.95 15.47 21.46
CA ILE A 85 -14.59 15.44 20.13
C ILE A 85 -13.85 16.39 19.16
N GLY A 86 -13.48 17.58 19.61
CA GLY A 86 -12.70 18.54 18.83
C GLY A 86 -11.33 17.99 18.39
N ILE A 87 -10.62 17.30 19.29
CA ILE A 87 -9.34 16.65 18.97
C ILE A 87 -9.53 15.53 17.95
N LEU A 88 -10.54 14.66 18.13
CA LEU A 88 -10.84 13.59 17.16
C LEU A 88 -11.22 14.15 15.79
N TYR A 89 -11.97 15.25 15.76
CA TYR A 89 -12.34 15.95 14.54
C TYR A 89 -11.10 16.52 13.84
N LEU A 90 -10.22 17.20 14.57
CA LEU A 90 -8.94 17.70 14.04
C LEU A 90 -8.08 16.55 13.50
N ILE A 91 -7.94 15.44 14.24
CA ILE A 91 -7.24 14.24 13.77
C ILE A 91 -7.88 13.70 12.49
N SER A 92 -9.21 13.73 12.37
CA SER A 92 -9.91 13.31 11.14
C SER A 92 -9.62 14.24 9.95
N LEU A 93 -9.41 15.54 10.22
CA LEU A 93 -9.10 16.55 9.21
C LEU A 93 -7.65 16.41 8.71
N PHE A 94 -6.73 16.09 9.62
CA PHE A 94 -5.31 15.90 9.35
C PHE A 94 -4.95 14.48 8.94
N ARG A 95 -5.85 13.51 9.07
CA ARG A 95 -5.67 12.24 8.38
C ARG A 95 -5.54 12.61 6.90
N PRO A 96 -4.37 12.40 6.26
CA PRO A 96 -4.31 12.51 4.82
C PRO A 96 -5.46 11.64 4.34
N LYS A 97 -6.26 12.15 3.39
CA LYS A 97 -7.16 11.31 2.62
C LYS A 97 -6.26 10.22 2.05
N ALA A 98 -6.08 9.14 2.78
CA ALA A 98 -5.17 8.06 2.47
C ALA A 98 -5.80 7.48 1.22
N ASN A 99 -5.31 7.94 0.06
CA ASN A 99 -5.95 7.91 -1.24
C ASN A 99 -7.16 6.97 -1.25
N LYS A 100 -8.29 7.47 -0.73
CA LYS A 100 -9.59 7.02 -1.20
C LYS A 100 -9.79 7.78 -2.49
N GLU A 101 -8.89 7.55 -3.46
CA GLU A 101 -9.39 7.37 -4.80
C GLU A 101 -10.49 6.32 -4.62
N SER A 102 -11.70 6.71 -4.96
CA SER A 102 -12.78 5.78 -5.28
C SER A 102 -12.39 4.99 -6.53
N ARG A 103 -11.26 4.27 -6.48
CA ARG A 103 -10.78 3.34 -7.52
C ARG A 103 -11.58 2.04 -7.50
N PHE A 104 -12.64 2.00 -6.70
CA PHE A 104 -13.51 0.86 -6.48
C PHE A 104 -14.95 1.35 -6.21
N GLU A 105 -15.54 2.06 -7.17
CA GLU A 105 -16.82 1.53 -7.66
C GLU A 105 -16.49 0.13 -8.16
N ASN A 106 -17.04 -0.88 -7.49
CA ASN A 106 -16.78 -2.32 -7.61
C ASN A 106 -16.09 -2.66 -8.95
N PRO A 107 -14.80 -3.04 -8.95
CA PRO A 107 -14.15 -3.38 -10.21
C PRO A 107 -14.92 -4.58 -10.77
N ASP A 108 -15.25 -4.56 -12.05
CA ASP A 108 -15.89 -5.65 -12.79
C ASP A 108 -14.93 -6.85 -12.91
N TRP A 109 -14.43 -7.34 -11.77
CA TRP A 109 -13.49 -8.45 -11.67
C TRP A 109 -14.17 -9.76 -12.10
N ASP A 110 -15.49 -9.80 -12.04
CA ASP A 110 -16.34 -10.88 -12.54
C ASP A 110 -16.26 -11.03 -14.06
N VAL A 111 -15.92 -9.96 -14.78
CA VAL A 111 -15.65 -9.93 -16.22
C VAL A 111 -14.20 -10.28 -16.55
N TYR A 112 -13.27 -10.02 -15.62
CA TYR A 112 -11.85 -10.36 -15.79
C TYR A 112 -11.63 -11.88 -15.76
N ARG A 113 -11.61 -12.50 -16.94
CA ARG A 113 -11.54 -13.97 -17.12
C ARG A 113 -10.40 -14.43 -18.04
N ARG A 114 -9.50 -13.52 -18.39
CA ARG A 114 -8.43 -13.74 -19.37
C ARG A 114 -7.27 -12.80 -19.09
N ASP A 115 -6.05 -13.34 -19.14
CA ASP A 115 -4.82 -12.53 -19.13
C ASP A 115 -3.68 -13.31 -19.79
N VAL A 116 -2.54 -12.65 -19.99
CA VAL A 116 -1.32 -13.21 -20.56
C VAL A 116 -0.22 -13.23 -19.49
N PHE A 117 0.32 -14.41 -19.24
CA PHE A 117 1.44 -14.65 -18.34
C PHE A 117 2.55 -15.34 -19.13
N ASP A 118 3.76 -14.78 -19.10
CA ASP A 118 4.94 -15.29 -19.83
C ASP A 118 4.65 -15.58 -21.32
N GLY A 119 3.85 -14.74 -21.96
CA GLY A 119 3.49 -14.87 -23.38
C GLY A 119 2.41 -15.90 -23.70
N ILE A 120 1.90 -16.64 -22.69
CA ILE A 120 0.81 -17.61 -22.81
C ILE A 120 -0.48 -16.98 -22.31
N GLN A 121 -1.56 -17.12 -23.08
CA GLN A 121 -2.87 -16.62 -22.68
C GLN A 121 -3.55 -17.65 -21.78
N TYR A 122 -4.02 -17.23 -20.61
CA TYR A 122 -4.82 -18.07 -19.71
C TYR A 122 -6.26 -17.56 -19.68
N ARG A 123 -7.21 -18.48 -19.50
CA ARG A 123 -8.60 -18.17 -19.18
C ARG A 123 -9.05 -18.98 -17.98
N TRP A 124 -9.97 -18.41 -17.22
CA TRP A 124 -10.51 -19.06 -16.02
C TRP A 124 -11.99 -18.68 -15.83
N GLY A 125 -12.65 -19.43 -14.96
CA GLY A 125 -13.97 -19.11 -14.45
C GLY A 125 -13.92 -18.78 -12.97
N TYR A 126 -15.06 -18.32 -12.45
CA TYR A 126 -15.26 -18.10 -11.02
C TYR A 126 -16.39 -19.00 -10.54
N SER A 127 -16.28 -19.54 -9.33
CA SER A 127 -17.39 -20.15 -8.61
C SER A 127 -17.60 -19.47 -7.27
N LEU A 128 -18.86 -19.21 -6.93
CA LEU A 128 -19.25 -18.73 -5.62
C LEU A 128 -19.57 -19.93 -4.74
N ASN A 129 -18.69 -20.22 -3.78
CA ASN A 129 -18.91 -21.25 -2.77
C ASN A 129 -18.98 -20.60 -1.39
N ARG A 130 -20.16 -20.61 -0.76
CA ARG A 130 -20.36 -20.11 0.62
C ARG A 130 -19.89 -18.66 0.85
N GLY A 131 -20.04 -17.80 -0.16
CA GLY A 131 -19.63 -16.39 -0.07
C GLY A 131 -18.13 -16.13 -0.32
N SER A 132 -17.32 -17.17 -0.55
CA SER A 132 -15.98 -17.01 -1.13
C SER A 132 -16.03 -17.26 -2.64
N THR A 133 -15.38 -16.40 -3.40
CA THR A 133 -15.17 -16.58 -4.84
C THR A 133 -13.88 -17.37 -5.04
N ASN A 134 -13.96 -18.53 -5.67
CA ASN A 134 -12.80 -19.33 -6.04
C ASN A 134 -12.58 -19.27 -7.55
N ILE A 135 -11.33 -19.22 -7.96
CA ILE A 135 -10.94 -19.31 -9.36
C ILE A 135 -10.98 -20.79 -9.76
N ILE A 136 -11.66 -21.11 -10.87
CA ILE A 136 -11.83 -22.48 -11.35
C ILE A 136 -11.53 -22.56 -12.85
N ASN A 137 -11.32 -23.77 -13.36
CA ASN A 137 -11.16 -24.05 -14.80
C ASN A 137 -10.07 -23.19 -15.48
N ILE A 138 -8.91 -23.07 -14.82
CA ILE A 138 -7.75 -22.39 -15.41
C ILE A 138 -7.26 -23.22 -16.60
N MET A 139 -7.32 -22.65 -17.79
CA MET A 139 -6.93 -23.30 -19.04
C MET A 139 -5.98 -22.39 -19.83
N ALA A 140 -4.97 -22.98 -20.43
CA ALA A 140 -4.01 -22.28 -21.27
C ALA A 140 -4.46 -22.28 -22.75
N TYR A 141 -4.28 -21.14 -23.40
CA TYR A 141 -4.68 -20.87 -24.77
C TYR A 141 -3.51 -20.33 -25.57
N CYS A 142 -3.50 -20.66 -26.86
CA CYS A 142 -2.55 -20.11 -27.80
C CYS A 142 -2.78 -18.61 -27.98
N ASN A 143 -1.72 -17.80 -27.87
CA ASN A 143 -1.78 -16.35 -28.05
C ASN A 143 -2.09 -15.92 -29.51
N LYS A 144 -1.76 -16.74 -30.51
CA LYS A 144 -2.00 -16.44 -31.94
C LYS A 144 -3.44 -16.71 -32.37
N CYS A 145 -3.96 -17.88 -31.99
CA CYS A 145 -5.24 -18.39 -32.52
C CYS A 145 -6.31 -18.61 -31.45
N SER A 146 -6.02 -18.34 -30.16
CA SER A 146 -6.97 -18.50 -29.05
C SER A 146 -7.58 -19.92 -28.94
N CYS A 147 -6.91 -20.95 -29.45
CA CYS A 147 -7.28 -22.35 -29.25
C CYS A 147 -6.72 -22.87 -27.93
N SER A 148 -7.42 -23.79 -27.26
CA SER A 148 -6.90 -24.46 -26.07
C SER A 148 -5.62 -25.22 -26.42
N LEU A 149 -4.62 -25.12 -25.55
CA LEU A 149 -3.40 -25.92 -25.67
C LEU A 149 -3.68 -27.34 -25.16
N VAL A 150 -3.11 -28.34 -25.83
CA VAL A 150 -3.13 -29.75 -25.42
C VAL A 150 -1.68 -30.21 -25.38
N ASP A 151 -1.21 -30.68 -24.23
CA ASP A 151 0.19 -31.09 -24.02
C ASP A 151 1.21 -30.05 -24.51
N HIS A 152 0.99 -28.78 -24.17
CA HIS A 152 1.82 -27.62 -24.57
C HIS A 152 1.80 -27.26 -26.07
N ILE A 153 1.04 -28.01 -26.87
CA ILE A 153 0.97 -27.81 -28.32
C ILE A 153 -0.39 -27.22 -28.71
N CYS A 154 -0.33 -26.22 -29.57
CA CYS A 154 -1.50 -25.63 -30.21
C CYS A 154 -1.98 -26.53 -31.36
N PRO A 155 -3.19 -27.11 -31.32
CA PRO A 155 -3.64 -28.04 -32.35
C PRO A 155 -3.84 -27.37 -33.72
N ASN A 156 -4.19 -26.08 -33.74
CA ASN A 156 -4.43 -25.34 -34.96
C ASN A 156 -3.14 -24.83 -35.62
N CYS A 157 -2.29 -24.17 -34.83
CA CYS A 157 -1.08 -23.51 -35.29
C CYS A 157 0.18 -24.37 -35.20
N LYS A 158 0.08 -25.58 -34.62
CA LYS A 158 1.17 -26.53 -34.38
C LYS A 158 2.38 -25.94 -33.65
N THR A 159 2.17 -24.82 -32.95
CA THR A 159 3.20 -24.17 -32.15
C THR A 159 3.33 -24.92 -30.83
N ASP A 160 4.53 -25.40 -30.55
CA ASP A 160 4.89 -26.05 -29.30
C ASP A 160 5.47 -25.01 -28.33
N TYR A 161 4.74 -24.72 -27.26
CA TYR A 161 5.15 -23.70 -26.29
C TYR A 161 6.31 -24.12 -25.40
N ASN A 162 6.72 -25.39 -25.40
CA ASN A 162 7.95 -25.81 -24.70
C ASN A 162 9.21 -25.42 -25.49
N THR A 163 9.11 -25.29 -26.81
CA THR A 163 10.25 -24.98 -27.70
C THR A 163 10.18 -23.61 -28.34
N TYR A 164 8.99 -23.01 -28.41
CA TYR A 164 8.73 -21.78 -29.17
C TYR A 164 9.41 -20.52 -28.61
N MET A 165 9.70 -20.46 -27.32
CA MET A 165 10.36 -19.30 -26.71
C MET A 165 11.58 -19.74 -25.90
N PRO A 166 12.80 -19.59 -26.45
CA PRO A 166 14.02 -19.85 -25.68
C PRO A 166 14.08 -18.89 -24.50
N GLY A 167 13.88 -19.42 -23.28
CA GLY A 167 13.88 -18.66 -22.04
C GLY A 167 12.52 -18.39 -21.41
N THR A 168 11.40 -18.81 -22.01
CA THR A 168 10.13 -18.85 -21.27
C THR A 168 10.05 -20.10 -20.42
N PRO A 169 9.62 -19.99 -19.15
CA PRO A 169 9.38 -21.15 -18.33
C PRO A 169 8.28 -22.04 -18.94
N ASN A 170 8.35 -23.34 -18.63
CA ASN A 170 7.28 -24.28 -18.95
C ASN A 170 5.91 -23.73 -18.53
N LEU A 171 4.85 -24.26 -19.16
CA LEU A 171 3.47 -23.91 -18.85
C LEU A 171 3.25 -23.95 -17.33
N LYS A 172 2.89 -22.81 -16.74
CA LYS A 172 2.75 -22.66 -15.30
C LYS A 172 1.72 -23.65 -14.76
N HIS A 173 2.00 -24.19 -13.58
CA HIS A 173 1.03 -25.01 -12.87
C HIS A 173 -0.23 -24.19 -12.56
N PRO A 174 -1.46 -24.75 -12.62
CA PRO A 174 -2.68 -23.99 -12.37
C PRO A 174 -2.68 -23.18 -11.07
N SER A 175 -2.09 -23.71 -9.99
CA SER A 175 -1.96 -23.01 -8.69
C SER A 175 -1.05 -21.78 -8.73
N GLU A 176 -0.03 -21.78 -9.58
CA GLU A 176 0.83 -20.61 -9.79
C GLU A 176 0.08 -19.52 -10.57
N VAL A 177 -0.67 -19.93 -11.59
CA VAL A 177 -1.53 -19.02 -12.37
C VAL A 177 -2.62 -18.43 -11.47
N GLU A 178 -3.23 -19.23 -10.61
CA GLU A 178 -4.20 -18.77 -9.62
C GLU A 178 -3.61 -17.68 -8.72
N ALA A 179 -2.43 -17.91 -8.15
CA ALA A 179 -1.75 -16.92 -7.32
C ALA A 179 -1.45 -15.61 -8.08
N LEU A 180 -1.06 -15.70 -9.36
CA LEU A 180 -0.85 -14.52 -10.21
C LEU A 180 -2.14 -13.77 -10.52
N ILE A 181 -3.24 -14.48 -10.75
CA ILE A 181 -4.57 -13.86 -10.97
C ILE A 181 -5.01 -13.13 -9.70
N ILE A 182 -4.93 -13.78 -8.53
CA ILE A 182 -5.26 -13.17 -7.24
C ILE A 182 -4.42 -11.92 -7.03
N HIS A 183 -3.11 -12.00 -7.25
CA HIS A 183 -2.22 -10.85 -7.13
C HIS A 183 -2.63 -9.69 -8.04
N ARG A 184 -2.99 -9.95 -9.31
CA ARG A 184 -3.47 -8.88 -10.21
C ARG A 184 -4.81 -8.29 -9.77
N ILE A 185 -5.74 -9.10 -9.26
CA ILE A 185 -7.04 -8.63 -8.75
C ILE A 185 -6.83 -7.74 -7.52
N GLU A 186 -6.07 -8.22 -6.53
CA GLU A 186 -5.80 -7.49 -5.28
C GLU A 186 -5.10 -6.15 -5.51
N ASN A 187 -4.27 -6.06 -6.56
CA ASN A 187 -3.51 -4.87 -6.90
C ASN A 187 -4.13 -4.03 -8.04
N ASN A 188 -5.31 -4.38 -8.56
CA ASN A 188 -5.93 -3.74 -9.74
C ASN A 188 -5.02 -3.66 -10.97
N LEU A 189 -4.26 -4.73 -11.24
CA LEU A 189 -3.30 -4.79 -12.35
C LEU A 189 -3.86 -5.57 -13.55
N PHE A 190 -5.18 -5.73 -13.65
CA PHE A 190 -5.81 -6.43 -14.76
C PHE A 190 -6.22 -5.48 -15.89
N GLU A 191 -6.01 -5.89 -17.14
CA GLU A 191 -6.48 -5.13 -18.30
C GLU A 191 -7.99 -5.31 -18.47
N ARG A 192 -8.72 -4.19 -18.55
CA ARG A 192 -10.14 -4.24 -18.90
C ARG A 192 -10.26 -4.53 -20.41
N PRO A 193 -11.10 -5.48 -20.84
CA PRO A 193 -11.38 -5.66 -22.24
C PRO A 193 -11.93 -4.34 -22.81
N VAL A 194 -11.27 -3.79 -23.83
CA VAL A 194 -11.71 -2.57 -24.50
C VAL A 194 -12.92 -2.92 -25.36
N GLY A 195 -14.11 -2.43 -25.01
CA GLY A 195 -15.33 -2.59 -25.82
C GLY A 195 -16.47 -3.39 -25.18
N LEU A 196 -16.68 -3.27 -23.86
CA LEU A 196 -17.96 -3.55 -23.22
C LEU A 196 -18.75 -2.25 -23.04
#